data_AF-A0A9D4JC42-F1
#
_entry.id   AF-A0A9D4JC42-F1
#
_cell.length_a   1.000
_cell.length_b   1.000
_cell.length_c   1.000
_cell.angle_alpha   90.00
_cell.angle_beta   90.00
_cell.angle_gamma   90.00
#
_symmetry.space_group_name_H-M   'P 1'
#
loop_
_entity.id
_entity.type
_entity.pdbx_description
1 polymer ?
#
loop_
_entity_poly.entity_id
_entity_poly.type
_entity_poly.pdbx_seq_one_letter_code
_entity_poly.pdbx_strand_id
1 'polypeptide(L)'
;MCIIFIDSNTTSNNLKLEPLIEVEFDVNGIDFMPDGRLVSVYKNKKCIVMNDKLTKIGNKYLLRAIPLDVVCMSDNEIAVVLDNYTVCILSVEKTGVIRAERTFKTNFQYQSLRKLDASTLVGFTRDTLEHARKMDGREEDFKTLKKRYFTSMCLEYECKCV
;
A
#
# COMPACT_ATOMS: atom_id res chain seq x y z
N MET A 1 7.32 -0.36 15.56
CA MET A 1 7.98 -0.77 14.31
C MET A 1 8.68 0.46 13.75
N CYS A 2 9.97 0.38 13.37
CA CYS A 2 10.68 1.48 12.72
C CYS A 2 10.64 1.28 11.19
N ILE A 3 10.43 2.36 10.42
CA ILE A 3 10.57 2.33 8.96
C ILE A 3 12.03 2.67 8.66
N ILE A 4 12.71 1.78 7.96
CA ILE A 4 14.11 1.94 7.57
C ILE A 4 14.15 2.05 6.05
N PHE A 5 14.66 3.17 5.54
CA PHE A 5 14.95 3.33 4.12
C PHE A 5 16.39 2.88 3.86
N ILE A 6 16.57 1.95 2.92
CA ILE A 6 17.88 1.45 2.52
C ILE A 6 18.16 1.98 1.11
N ASP A 7 19.23 2.75 0.95
CA ASP A 7 19.71 3.15 -0.36
C ASP A 7 20.37 1.93 -1.03
N SER A 8 19.80 1.48 -2.15
CA SER A 8 20.29 0.33 -2.92
C SER A 8 21.67 0.57 -3.56
N ASN A 9 22.14 1.82 -3.63
CA ASN A 9 23.45 2.16 -4.18
C ASN A 9 24.58 2.11 -3.14
N THR A 10 24.26 1.86 -1.86
CA THR A 10 25.27 1.75 -0.80
C THR A 10 25.96 0.38 -0.86
N THR A 11 27.12 0.29 -1.52
CA THR A 11 27.96 -0.92 -1.61
C THR A 11 28.85 -1.18 -0.38
N SER A 12 28.53 -0.62 0.79
CA SER A 12 29.39 -0.71 1.97
C SER A 12 28.78 -1.63 3.02
N ASN A 13 29.58 -2.61 3.49
CA ASN A 13 29.27 -3.55 4.59
C ASN A 13 28.99 -2.89 5.95
N ASN A 14 28.83 -1.56 6.01
CA ASN A 14 28.48 -0.77 7.17
C ASN A 14 27.27 0.13 6.85
N LEU A 15 26.11 -0.48 6.61
CA LEU A 15 24.84 0.24 6.58
C LEU A 15 24.56 0.78 7.99
N LYS A 16 24.93 2.04 8.22
CA LYS A 16 24.50 2.76 9.41
C LYS A 16 23.05 3.16 9.19
N LEU A 17 22.14 2.30 9.65
CA LEU A 17 20.71 2.54 9.58
C LEU A 17 20.34 3.60 10.61
N GLU A 18 20.30 4.86 10.18
CA GLU A 18 19.79 5.94 11.02
C GLU A 18 18.27 6.05 10.82
N PRO A 19 17.47 6.03 11.89
CA PRO A 19 16.02 6.23 11.76
C PRO A 19 15.76 7.63 11.22
N LEU A 20 15.27 7.71 9.98
CA LEU A 20 14.97 8.99 9.33
C LEU A 20 13.88 9.76 10.06
N ILE A 21 12.94 9.06 10.72
CA ILE A 21 11.86 9.64 11.52
C ILE A 21 11.50 8.73 12.68
N GLU A 22 11.20 9.33 13.83
CA GLU A 22 10.47 8.70 14.92
C GLU A 22 8.98 8.64 14.55
N VAL A 23 8.60 7.64 13.74
CA VAL A 23 7.22 7.49 13.26
C VAL A 23 6.37 6.91 14.41
N GLU A 24 5.12 7.39 14.59
CA GLU A 24 4.16 6.78 15.53
C GLU A 24 4.19 5.24 15.35
N PHE A 25 4.39 4.51 16.45
CA PHE A 25 4.81 3.10 16.51
C PHE A 25 3.89 2.06 15.83
N ASP A 26 2.82 2.48 15.15
CA ASP A 26 1.71 1.65 14.67
C ASP A 26 1.36 1.89 13.19
N VAL A 27 2.35 1.92 12.31
CA VAL A 27 2.12 1.94 10.85
C VAL A 27 1.74 0.53 10.37
N ASN A 28 0.61 0.42 9.67
CA ASN A 28 0.14 -0.85 9.10
C ASN A 28 0.50 -0.98 7.61
N GLY A 29 0.58 0.13 6.88
CA GLY A 29 0.93 0.12 5.47
C GLY A 29 1.55 1.44 5.01
N ILE A 30 2.42 1.36 4.02
CA ILE A 30 3.02 2.52 3.34
C ILE A 30 3.11 2.25 1.85
N ASP A 31 2.98 3.31 1.05
CA ASP A 31 3.31 3.25 -0.36
C ASP A 31 3.72 4.63 -0.90
N PHE A 32 4.51 4.64 -1.96
CA PHE A 32 4.97 5.85 -2.64
C PHE A 32 4.08 6.21 -3.82
N MET A 33 3.64 7.46 -3.84
CA MET A 33 3.00 8.04 -5.00
C MET A 33 4.05 8.29 -6.11
N PRO A 34 3.64 8.31 -7.39
CA PRO A 34 4.55 8.54 -8.52
C PRO A 34 5.32 9.87 -8.45
N ASP A 35 4.81 10.86 -7.73
CA ASP A 35 5.45 12.16 -7.52
C ASP A 35 6.41 12.20 -6.32
N GLY A 36 6.71 11.05 -5.71
CA GLY A 36 7.65 10.89 -4.60
C GLY A 36 7.06 11.13 -3.22
N ARG A 37 5.76 11.48 -3.12
CA ARG A 37 5.08 11.57 -1.83
C ARG A 37 4.88 10.19 -1.21
N LEU A 38 5.02 10.09 0.10
CA LEU A 38 4.74 8.88 0.86
C LEU A 38 3.32 8.94 1.42
N VAL A 39 2.56 7.87 1.26
CA VAL A 39 1.28 7.67 1.95
C VAL A 39 1.46 6.60 2.99
N SER A 40 0.98 6.86 4.21
CA SER A 40 1.03 5.91 5.30
C SER A 40 -0.33 5.79 6.01
N VAL A 41 -0.66 4.55 6.38
CA VAL A 41 -1.86 4.23 7.14
C VAL A 41 -1.49 3.60 8.48
N TYR A 42 -2.22 3.99 9.52
CA TYR A 42 -1.89 3.68 10.91
C TYR A 42 -3.02 2.94 11.61
N LYS A 43 -2.69 2.09 12.57
CA LYS A 43 -3.65 1.30 13.35
C LYS A 43 -4.71 2.15 14.05
N ASN A 44 -4.38 3.41 14.38
CA ASN A 44 -5.30 4.40 14.96
C ASN A 44 -6.23 5.06 13.93
N LYS A 45 -6.47 4.41 12.79
CA LYS A 45 -7.36 4.84 11.71
C LYS A 45 -6.92 6.11 10.99
N LYS A 46 -5.67 6.54 11.13
CA LYS A 46 -5.14 7.70 10.40
C LYS A 46 -4.60 7.27 9.04
N CYS A 47 -4.83 8.10 8.03
CA CYS A 47 -4.08 8.11 6.77
C CYS A 47 -3.35 9.46 6.67
N ILE A 48 -2.06 9.42 6.38
CA ILE A 48 -1.18 10.60 6.35
C ILE A 48 -0.41 10.61 5.03
N VAL A 49 -0.23 11.80 4.46
CA VAL A 49 0.63 12.02 3.31
C VAL A 49 1.85 12.81 3.78
N MET A 50 3.02 12.42 3.29
CA MET A 50 4.28 13.12 3.53
C MET A 50 4.93 13.45 2.19
N ASN A 51 5.71 14.53 2.14
CA ASN A 51 6.51 14.87 0.97
C ASN A 51 7.76 13.99 0.86
N ASP A 52 8.57 14.26 -0.17
CA ASP A 52 9.89 13.64 -0.43
C ASP A 52 10.89 13.78 0.73
N LYS A 53 10.74 14.83 1.54
CA LYS A 53 11.50 15.07 2.78
C LYS A 53 10.83 14.45 4.01
N LEU A 54 9.87 13.56 3.80
CA LEU A 54 9.10 12.86 4.82
C LEU A 54 8.41 13.80 5.85
N THR A 55 8.15 15.04 5.44
CA THR A 55 7.38 16.00 6.22
C THR A 55 5.91 15.82 5.91
N LYS A 56 5.08 15.68 6.94
CA LYS A 56 3.62 15.60 6.77
C LYS A 56 3.11 16.83 6.01
N ILE A 57 2.30 16.57 4.98
CA ILE A 57 1.59 17.59 4.22
C ILE A 57 0.08 17.37 4.29
N GLY A 58 -0.67 18.47 4.30
CA GLY A 58 -2.12 18.43 4.43
C GLY A 58 -2.62 17.93 5.78
N ASN A 59 -3.91 17.60 5.82
CA ASN A 59 -4.58 17.11 7.03
C ASN A 59 -4.55 15.59 7.09
N LYS A 60 -4.54 15.05 8.32
CA LYS A 60 -4.77 13.60 8.51
C LYS A 60 -6.20 13.27 8.07
N TYR A 61 -6.37 12.16 7.39
CA TYR A 61 -7.70 11.61 7.10
C TYR A 61 -8.03 10.51 8.11
N LEU A 62 -9.26 10.52 8.62
CA LEU A 62 -9.75 9.51 9.56
C LEU A 62 -10.56 8.45 8.81
N LEU A 63 -10.04 7.24 8.79
CA LEU A 63 -10.68 6.07 8.21
C LEU A 63 -11.79 5.56 9.14
N ARG A 64 -12.77 4.86 8.54
CA ARG A 64 -13.92 4.33 9.28
C ARG A 64 -13.57 3.11 10.14
N ALA A 65 -12.54 2.37 9.77
CA ALA A 65 -12.08 1.16 10.44
C ALA A 65 -10.55 1.09 10.41
N ILE A 66 -9.95 0.05 11.00
CA ILE A 66 -8.49 -0.05 11.12
C ILE A 66 -7.92 -0.39 9.74
N PRO A 67 -7.03 0.43 9.15
CA PRO A 67 -6.38 0.09 7.90
C PRO A 67 -5.44 -1.09 8.08
N LEU A 68 -5.41 -2.01 7.13
CA LEU A 68 -4.47 -3.13 7.12
C LEU A 68 -3.32 -2.89 6.16
N ASP A 69 -3.56 -2.21 5.04
CA ASP A 69 -2.55 -1.88 4.02
C ASP A 69 -3.03 -0.72 3.14
N VAL A 70 -2.11 -0.11 2.39
CA VAL A 70 -2.38 0.95 1.41
C VAL A 70 -1.56 0.72 0.15
N VAL A 71 -2.13 1.03 -1.01
CA VAL A 71 -1.42 1.01 -2.29
C VAL A 71 -1.82 2.21 -3.15
N CYS A 72 -0.86 2.81 -3.83
CA CYS A 72 -1.05 3.91 -4.76
C CYS A 72 -1.57 3.36 -6.10
N MET A 73 -2.74 3.83 -6.52
CA MET A 73 -3.42 3.40 -7.75
C MET A 73 -3.02 4.25 -8.95
N SER A 74 -2.87 5.57 -8.74
CA SER A 74 -2.56 6.54 -9.78
C SER A 74 -1.84 7.74 -9.15
N ASP A 75 -1.60 8.80 -9.94
CA ASP A 75 -0.93 10.03 -9.47
C ASP A 75 -1.67 10.73 -8.32
N ASN A 76 -2.97 10.46 -8.17
CA ASN A 76 -3.84 11.11 -7.20
C ASN A 76 -4.83 10.18 -6.52
N GLU A 77 -4.69 8.86 -6.66
CA GLU A 77 -5.58 7.89 -5.99
C GLU A 77 -4.79 6.84 -5.23
N ILE A 78 -5.33 6.47 -4.07
CA ILE A 78 -4.85 5.36 -3.25
C ILE A 78 -6.01 4.41 -2.95
N ALA A 79 -5.68 3.14 -2.75
CA ALA A 79 -6.59 2.14 -2.23
C ALA A 79 -6.13 1.71 -0.84
N VAL A 80 -7.05 1.72 0.11
CA VAL A 80 -6.81 1.30 1.50
C VAL A 80 -7.71 0.13 1.82
N VAL A 81 -7.13 -0.99 2.25
CA VAL A 81 -7.89 -2.12 2.80
C VAL A 81 -8.10 -1.91 4.29
N LEU A 82 -9.31 -2.21 4.76
CA LEU A 82 -9.72 -2.04 6.14
C LEU A 82 -10.08 -3.39 6.79
N ASP A 83 -9.98 -3.47 8.11
CA ASP A 83 -10.25 -4.65 8.92
C ASP A 83 -11.73 -5.07 9.01
N ASN A 84 -12.60 -4.41 8.26
CA ASN A 84 -14.05 -4.63 8.24
C ASN A 84 -14.57 -5.02 6.84
N TYR A 85 -13.82 -5.85 6.12
CA TYR A 85 -14.21 -6.38 4.79
C TYR A 85 -14.52 -5.26 3.80
N THR A 86 -13.68 -4.22 3.80
CA THR A 86 -13.90 -3.02 3.01
C THR A 86 -12.59 -2.57 2.38
N VAL A 87 -12.68 -2.13 1.12
CA VAL A 87 -11.62 -1.36 0.47
C VAL A 87 -12.16 0.02 0.14
N CYS A 88 -11.38 1.04 0.46
CA CYS A 88 -11.68 2.44 0.18
C CYS A 88 -10.73 2.95 -0.90
N ILE A 89 -11.27 3.60 -1.92
CA ILE A 89 -10.51 4.42 -2.86
C ILE A 89 -10.61 5.86 -2.41
N LEU A 90 -9.45 6.48 -2.19
CA LEU A 90 -9.32 7.85 -1.74
C LEU A 90 -8.55 8.65 -2.78
N SER A 91 -8.97 9.89 -3.04
CA SER A 91 -8.19 10.84 -3.82
C SER A 91 -7.23 11.60 -2.91
N VAL A 92 -6.04 11.90 -3.42
CA VAL A 92 -4.96 12.59 -2.73
C VAL A 92 -4.49 13.76 -3.58
N GLU A 93 -4.91 14.96 -3.20
CA GLU A 93 -4.50 16.20 -3.86
C GLU A 93 -3.01 16.47 -3.61
N LYS A 94 -2.34 17.24 -4.48
CA LYS A 94 -0.91 17.62 -4.34
C LYS A 94 -0.59 18.30 -3.01
N THR A 95 -1.56 19.00 -2.43
CA THR A 95 -1.47 19.68 -1.12
C THR A 95 -1.50 18.70 0.07
N GLY A 96 -1.70 17.40 -0.18
CA GLY A 96 -1.87 16.37 0.85
C GLY A 96 -3.31 16.25 1.39
N VAL A 97 -4.27 16.98 0.80
CA VAL A 97 -5.70 16.82 1.15
C VAL A 97 -6.19 15.48 0.61
N ILE A 98 -6.78 14.67 1.48
CA ILE A 98 -7.35 13.36 1.15
C ILE A 98 -8.87 13.45 1.16
N ARG A 99 -9.54 12.87 0.15
CA ARG A 99 -11.01 12.77 0.09
C ARG A 99 -11.43 11.33 -0.20
N ALA A 100 -12.56 10.90 0.34
CA ALA A 100 -13.13 9.61 -0.05
C ALA A 100 -13.85 9.75 -1.38
N GLU A 101 -13.51 8.86 -2.31
CA GLU A 101 -14.17 8.77 -3.61
C GLU A 101 -15.18 7.62 -3.58
N ARG A 102 -14.69 6.42 -3.28
CA ARG A 102 -15.47 5.18 -3.39
C ARG A 102 -15.14 4.23 -2.26
N THR A 103 -16.12 3.43 -1.86
CA THR A 103 -15.95 2.37 -0.88
C THR A 103 -16.74 1.17 -1.33
N PHE A 104 -16.14 -0.01 -1.31
CA PHE A 104 -16.81 -1.25 -1.64
C PHE A 104 -16.54 -2.31 -0.59
N LYS A 105 -17.57 -3.14 -0.35
CA LYS A 105 -17.47 -4.31 0.51
C LYS A 105 -16.85 -5.46 -0.26
N THR A 106 -16.03 -6.22 0.44
CA THR A 106 -15.34 -7.40 -0.10
C THR A 106 -15.97 -8.66 0.49
N ASN A 107 -15.90 -9.79 -0.23
CA ASN A 107 -16.36 -11.06 0.32
C ASN A 107 -15.35 -11.66 1.31
N PHE A 108 -14.10 -11.22 1.21
CA PHE A 108 -12.98 -11.69 2.02
C PHE A 108 -12.29 -10.55 2.75
N GLN A 109 -11.67 -10.87 3.89
CA GLN A 109 -10.81 -9.93 4.59
C GLN A 109 -9.40 -9.99 4.02
N TYR A 110 -9.10 -9.07 3.10
CA TYR A 110 -7.73 -8.92 2.60
C TYR A 110 -6.85 -8.30 3.69
N GLN A 111 -5.60 -8.75 3.76
CA GLN A 111 -4.57 -8.22 4.65
C GLN A 111 -3.62 -7.27 3.92
N SER A 112 -3.47 -7.43 2.61
CA SER A 112 -2.66 -6.56 1.77
C SER A 112 -3.25 -6.38 0.39
N LEU A 113 -2.84 -5.29 -0.27
CA LEU A 113 -3.21 -4.96 -1.64
C LEU A 113 -1.96 -4.81 -2.50
N ARG A 114 -2.08 -5.16 -3.78
CA ARG A 114 -1.10 -4.81 -4.81
C ARG A 114 -1.81 -4.24 -6.02
N LYS A 115 -1.19 -3.26 -6.65
CA LYS A 115 -1.63 -2.73 -7.93
C LYS A 115 -1.15 -3.67 -9.04
N LEU A 116 -2.06 -4.10 -9.92
CA LEU A 116 -1.72 -4.84 -11.13
C LEU A 116 -1.55 -3.91 -12.33
N ASP A 117 -2.47 -2.95 -12.47
CA ASP A 117 -2.46 -1.91 -13.50
C ASP A 117 -3.20 -0.66 -12.99
N ALA A 118 -3.40 0.35 -13.84
CA ALA A 118 -4.02 1.63 -13.47
C ALA A 118 -5.44 1.52 -12.86
N SER A 119 -6.16 0.43 -13.16
CA SER A 119 -7.55 0.22 -12.75
C SER A 119 -7.79 -1.03 -11.92
N THR A 120 -6.76 -1.86 -11.77
CA THR A 120 -6.90 -3.20 -11.20
C THR A 120 -6.06 -3.37 -9.94
N LEU A 121 -6.73 -3.79 -8.87
CA LEU A 121 -6.10 -4.25 -7.64
C LEU A 121 -6.09 -5.78 -7.54
N VAL A 122 -5.11 -6.30 -6.80
CA VAL A 122 -5.05 -7.68 -6.33
C VAL A 122 -5.02 -7.66 -4.81
N GLY A 123 -6.05 -8.22 -4.18
CA GLY A 123 -6.09 -8.38 -2.72
C GLY A 123 -5.57 -9.75 -2.29
N PHE A 124 -4.83 -9.81 -1.18
CA PHE A 124 -4.32 -11.06 -0.60
C PHE A 124 -4.90 -11.30 0.78
N THR A 125 -5.36 -12.52 1.05
CA THR A 125 -5.79 -12.93 2.39
C THR A 125 -4.62 -13.54 3.17
N ARG A 126 -4.75 -13.64 4.49
CA ARG A 126 -3.71 -14.21 5.35
C ARG A 126 -3.35 -15.65 4.98
N ASP A 127 -4.33 -16.41 4.51
CA ASP A 127 -4.25 -17.85 4.55
C ASP A 127 -3.71 -18.47 3.26
N THR A 128 -3.77 -17.80 2.10
CA THR A 128 -3.12 -18.30 0.87
C THR A 128 -2.93 -17.21 -0.21
N LEU A 129 -1.87 -17.34 -1.03
CA LEU A 129 -1.73 -16.67 -2.33
C LEU A 129 -2.83 -17.09 -3.33
N GLU A 130 -3.54 -18.17 -3.02
CA GLU A 130 -4.58 -18.76 -3.86
C GLU A 130 -5.87 -17.93 -3.91
N HIS A 131 -6.06 -17.06 -2.92
CA HIS A 131 -7.20 -16.14 -2.84
C HIS A 131 -6.86 -14.74 -3.33
N ALA A 132 -5.81 -14.58 -4.14
CA ALA A 132 -5.64 -13.36 -4.90
C ALA A 132 -6.94 -13.09 -5.69
N ARG A 133 -7.48 -11.87 -5.57
CA ARG A 133 -8.69 -11.45 -6.27
C ARG A 133 -8.46 -10.15 -7.02
N LYS A 134 -8.82 -10.14 -8.29
CA LYS A 134 -8.88 -8.92 -9.10
C LYS A 134 -10.02 -8.04 -8.58
N MET A 135 -9.80 -6.73 -8.45
CA MET A 135 -10.84 -5.77 -8.10
C MET A 135 -10.84 -4.58 -9.09
N ASP A 136 -11.81 -4.58 -10.00
CA ASP A 136 -12.12 -3.52 -10.99
C ASP A 136 -13.60 -3.09 -10.92
N GLY A 137 -14.25 -3.37 -9.79
CA GLY A 137 -15.70 -3.22 -9.58
C GLY A 137 -16.39 -4.56 -9.29
N ARG A 138 -15.72 -5.69 -9.55
CA ARG A 138 -16.11 -7.05 -9.10
C ARG A 138 -14.89 -7.77 -8.55
N GLU A 139 -15.13 -8.77 -7.69
CA GLU A 139 -14.08 -9.66 -7.20
C GLU A 139 -14.00 -10.92 -8.07
N GLU A 140 -12.85 -11.17 -8.69
CA GLU A 140 -12.63 -12.36 -9.53
C GLU A 140 -11.37 -13.13 -9.13
N ASP A 141 -11.44 -14.46 -9.15
CA ASP A 141 -10.32 -15.35 -8.83
C ASP A 141 -9.08 -15.06 -9.70
N PHE A 142 -7.97 -14.66 -9.08
CA PHE A 142 -6.74 -14.38 -9.83
C PHE A 142 -6.14 -15.62 -10.51
N LYS A 143 -6.50 -16.84 -10.05
CA LYS A 143 -6.09 -18.11 -10.67
C LYS A 143 -6.58 -18.25 -12.12
N THR A 144 -7.71 -17.64 -12.50
CA THR A 144 -8.21 -17.67 -13.89
C THR A 144 -7.48 -16.70 -14.82
N LEU A 145 -6.61 -15.82 -14.29
CA LEU A 145 -5.79 -14.87 -15.07
C LEU A 145 -4.37 -15.39 -15.40
N LYS A 146 -4.05 -16.66 -15.09
CA LYS A 146 -2.68 -17.20 -15.22
C LYS A 146 -2.21 -17.41 -16.67
N LYS A 147 -1.34 -16.51 -17.14
CA LYS A 147 -0.04 -16.84 -17.79
C LYS A 147 0.89 -15.63 -18.00
N ARG A 148 0.41 -14.38 -17.90
CA ARG A 148 1.22 -13.18 -18.22
C ARG A 148 1.83 -12.42 -17.02
N TYR A 149 1.25 -12.52 -15.82
CA TYR A 149 1.59 -11.62 -14.70
C TYR A 149 2.36 -12.25 -13.54
N PHE A 150 2.42 -13.60 -13.48
CA PHE A 150 3.14 -14.28 -12.39
C PHE A 150 4.66 -14.10 -12.45
N THR A 151 5.22 -13.79 -13.63
CA THR A 151 6.67 -13.61 -13.77
C THR A 151 7.15 -12.29 -13.17
N SER A 152 6.39 -11.19 -13.25
CA SER A 152 6.84 -9.91 -12.67
C SER A 152 6.62 -9.82 -11.16
N MET A 153 5.59 -10.48 -10.62
CA MET A 153 5.25 -10.40 -9.20
C MET A 153 6.05 -11.38 -8.32
N CYS A 154 6.62 -12.44 -8.90
CA CYS A 154 7.52 -13.37 -8.20
C CYS A 154 9.02 -13.07 -8.39
N LEU A 155 9.41 -12.25 -9.38
CA LEU A 155 10.82 -11.89 -9.60
C LEU A 155 11.41 -11.00 -8.49
N GLU A 156 10.58 -10.37 -7.65
CA GLU A 156 11.05 -9.65 -6.45
C GLU A 156 11.32 -10.57 -5.25
N TYR A 157 10.95 -11.85 -5.30
CA TYR A 157 11.17 -12.81 -4.20
C TYR A 157 12.25 -13.86 -4.50
N GLU A 158 12.79 -13.93 -5.72
CA GLU A 158 14.07 -14.61 -5.97
C GLU A 158 15.23 -13.65 -5.70
N CYS A 159 15.41 -13.28 -4.43
CA CYS A 159 16.73 -12.92 -3.94
C CYS A 159 17.60 -14.18 -4.09
N LYS A 160 18.28 -14.31 -5.23
CA LYS A 160 19.40 -15.22 -5.37
C LYS A 160 20.45 -14.77 -4.36
N CYS A 161 20.50 -15.47 -3.22
CA CYS A 161 21.74 -15.58 -2.47
C CYS A 161 22.78 -16.15 -3.45
N VAL A 162 23.65 -15.27 -3.95
CA VAL A 162 24.93 -15.65 -4.56
C VAL A 162 25.99 -15.39 -3.51
#